data_AF-A0A3L8P789-F1
#
_entry.id   AF-A0A3L8P789-F1
#
_cell.length_a   1.000
_cell.length_b   1.000
_cell.length_c   1.000
_cell.angle_alpha   90.00
_cell.angle_beta   90.00
_cell.angle_gamma   90.00
#
_symmetry.space_group_name_H-M   'P 1'
#
loop_
_entity.id
_entity.type
_entity.pdbx_description
1 polymer ?
#
loop_
_entity_poly.entity_id
_entity_poly.type
_entity_poly.pdbx_seq_one_letter_code
_entity_poly.pdbx_strand_id
1 'polypeptide(L)'
;MSEEKVGIDLLAAVHHPVRRRIVEYLVFEGPSQVGAMARAFGEQVGSISHHLRMLERAGLVERAPELATDGRTSWWRYTDVSVAWSADDFADSPADLHRARAAEKLNLEHQVRKYVEWKNREADLGEEWRRAAFSSDSLARCSAPELRDLLDRLRATFQAWREEVVARVDSGDDEPREPVFWFTHGFPTRP
;
A
#
# COMPACT_ATOMS: atom_id res chain seq x y z
N MET A 1 7.74 -18.69 -3.55
CA MET A 1 7.17 -18.08 -4.77
C MET A 1 8.27 -17.30 -5.46
N SER A 2 8.40 -17.43 -6.78
CA SER A 2 9.39 -16.71 -7.57
C SER A 2 9.29 -15.21 -7.28
N GLU A 3 10.42 -14.56 -6.99
CA GLU A 3 10.52 -13.11 -6.86
C GLU A 3 10.20 -12.51 -8.23
N GLU A 4 8.93 -12.19 -8.49
CA GLU A 4 8.54 -11.53 -9.72
C GLU A 4 9.14 -10.13 -9.69
N LYS A 5 10.14 -9.89 -10.53
CA LYS A 5 10.89 -8.64 -10.59
C LYS A 5 9.89 -7.49 -10.82
N VAL A 6 9.83 -6.55 -9.88
CA VAL A 6 8.95 -5.38 -9.96
C VAL A 6 9.20 -4.66 -11.29
N GLY A 7 8.21 -4.65 -12.18
CA GLY A 7 8.31 -3.97 -13.46
C GLY A 7 8.20 -2.44 -13.30
N ILE A 8 8.78 -1.69 -14.24
CA ILE A 8 8.72 -0.23 -14.22
C ILE A 8 7.28 0.29 -14.34
N ASP A 9 6.39 -0.48 -14.98
CA ASP A 9 4.96 -0.15 -15.10
C ASP A 9 4.21 -0.34 -13.79
N LEU A 10 4.53 -1.39 -13.02
CA LEU A 10 4.02 -1.58 -11.66
C LEU A 10 4.46 -0.41 -10.77
N LEU A 11 5.72 -0.01 -10.89
CA LEU A 11 6.25 1.11 -10.13
C LEU A 11 5.55 2.43 -10.47
N ALA A 12 5.40 2.72 -11.77
CA ALA A 12 4.65 3.88 -12.23
C ALA A 12 3.19 3.83 -11.75
N ALA A 13 2.57 2.64 -11.67
CA ALA A 13 1.21 2.47 -11.20
C ALA A 13 1.05 2.82 -9.71
N VAL A 14 1.91 2.31 -8.82
CA VAL A 14 1.80 2.52 -7.36
C VAL A 14 2.10 3.97 -6.95
N HIS A 15 3.04 4.65 -7.62
CA HIS A 15 3.52 5.97 -7.17
C HIS A 15 2.74 7.18 -7.70
N HIS A 16 1.59 6.96 -8.34
CA HIS A 16 0.70 8.04 -8.73
C HIS A 16 -0.33 8.36 -7.64
N PRO A 17 -0.53 9.63 -7.25
CA PRO A 17 -1.34 10.00 -6.09
C PRO A 17 -2.74 9.38 -6.04
N VAL A 18 -3.51 9.49 -7.14
CA VAL A 18 -4.88 8.96 -7.21
C VAL A 18 -4.91 7.43 -7.15
N ARG A 19 -3.93 6.76 -7.79
CA ARG A 19 -3.86 5.29 -7.80
C ARG A 19 -3.49 4.73 -6.43
N ARG A 20 -2.61 5.43 -5.72
CA ARG A 20 -2.28 5.10 -4.34
C ARG A 20 -3.49 5.23 -3.42
N ARG A 21 -4.28 6.31 -3.54
CA ARG A 21 -5.54 6.47 -2.78
C ARG A 21 -6.55 5.36 -3.09
N ILE A 22 -6.66 4.93 -4.35
CA ILE A 22 -7.51 3.80 -4.74
C ILE A 22 -7.05 2.51 -4.04
N VAL A 23 -5.75 2.20 -4.08
CA VAL A 23 -5.20 1.00 -3.42
C VAL A 23 -5.43 1.06 -1.91
N GLU A 24 -5.09 2.17 -1.25
CA GLU A 24 -5.33 2.37 0.18
C GLU A 24 -6.81 2.18 0.54
N TYR A 25 -7.72 2.76 -0.23
CA TYR A 25 -9.16 2.60 -0.02
C TYR A 25 -9.62 1.15 -0.14
N LEU A 26 -9.16 0.41 -1.16
CA LEU A 26 -9.54 -1.00 -1.34
C LEU A 26 -8.95 -1.93 -0.28
N VAL A 27 -7.77 -1.58 0.25
CA VAL A 27 -7.15 -2.31 1.37
C VAL A 27 -7.95 -2.10 2.66
N PHE A 28 -8.44 -0.89 2.89
CA PHE A 28 -9.08 -0.52 4.16
C PHE A 28 -10.59 -0.74 4.18
N GLU A 29 -11.29 -0.39 3.11
CA GLU A 29 -12.75 -0.52 2.99
C GLU A 29 -13.17 -1.84 2.34
N GLY A 30 -12.20 -2.66 1.91
CA GLY A 30 -12.43 -3.89 1.17
C GLY A 30 -12.94 -3.66 -0.26
N PRO A 31 -13.47 -4.73 -0.90
CA PRO A 31 -13.98 -4.64 -2.26
C PRO A 31 -15.02 -3.54 -2.42
N SER A 32 -14.89 -2.72 -3.47
CA SER A 32 -15.70 -1.51 -3.61
C SER A 32 -16.07 -1.19 -5.05
N GLN A 33 -17.15 -0.41 -5.20
CA GLN A 33 -17.66 0.05 -6.48
C GLN A 33 -16.91 1.29 -6.98
N VAL A 34 -16.74 1.41 -8.30
CA VAL A 34 -16.17 2.61 -8.95
C VAL A 34 -16.88 3.90 -8.48
N GLY A 35 -18.21 3.87 -8.40
CA GLY A 35 -19.00 5.03 -7.98
C GLY A 35 -18.80 5.41 -6.50
N ALA A 36 -18.52 4.44 -5.63
CA ALA A 36 -18.22 4.70 -4.22
C ALA A 36 -16.86 5.39 -4.07
N MET A 37 -15.82 4.84 -4.72
CA MET A 37 -14.49 5.45 -4.77
C MET A 37 -14.52 6.86 -5.38
N ALA A 38 -15.26 7.06 -6.48
CA ALA A 38 -15.42 8.38 -7.10
C ALA A 38 -16.00 9.42 -6.14
N ARG A 39 -17.05 9.05 -5.38
CA ARG A 39 -17.63 9.92 -4.35
C ARG A 39 -16.65 10.18 -3.20
N ALA A 40 -15.98 9.15 -2.70
CA ALA A 40 -15.02 9.27 -1.60
C ALA A 40 -13.86 10.21 -1.93
N PHE A 41 -13.40 10.21 -3.18
CA PHE A 41 -12.25 11.02 -3.61
C PHE A 41 -12.62 12.38 -4.19
N GLY A 42 -13.91 12.64 -4.44
CA GLY A 42 -14.36 13.84 -5.16
C GLY A 42 -13.95 13.83 -6.64
N GLU A 43 -13.82 12.65 -7.24
CA GLU A 43 -13.30 12.43 -8.59
C GLU A 43 -14.42 12.02 -9.56
N GLN A 44 -14.17 12.18 -10.86
CA GLN A 44 -15.11 11.68 -11.87
C GLN A 44 -15.04 10.15 -11.97
N VAL A 45 -16.20 9.49 -12.15
CA VAL A 45 -16.29 8.03 -12.34
C VAL A 45 -15.39 7.54 -13.48
N GLY A 46 -15.29 8.30 -14.57
CA GLY A 46 -14.41 7.99 -15.70
C GLY A 46 -12.92 8.01 -15.33
N SER A 47 -12.51 8.94 -14.46
CA SER A 47 -11.13 9.05 -13.93
C SER A 47 -10.76 7.83 -13.08
N ILE A 48 -11.63 7.48 -12.12
CA ILE A 48 -11.43 6.28 -11.29
C ILE A 48 -11.39 5.00 -12.13
N SER A 49 -12.30 4.87 -13.10
CA SER A 49 -12.30 3.73 -14.04
C SER A 49 -10.99 3.63 -14.82
N HIS A 50 -10.42 4.77 -15.26
CA HIS A 50 -9.15 4.79 -15.97
C HIS A 50 -8.00 4.31 -15.07
N HIS A 51 -7.92 4.83 -13.85
CA HIS A 51 -6.90 4.46 -12.88
C HIS A 51 -6.98 2.99 -12.43
N LEU A 52 -8.19 2.46 -12.23
CA LEU A 52 -8.40 1.04 -11.91
C LEU A 52 -7.89 0.13 -13.02
N ARG A 53 -8.11 0.46 -14.30
CA ARG A 53 -7.55 -0.33 -15.41
C ARG A 53 -6.02 -0.30 -15.46
N MET A 54 -5.39 0.80 -15.05
CA MET A 54 -3.92 0.86 -14.96
C MET A 54 -3.41 -0.02 -13.82
N LEU A 55 -4.07 0.03 -12.66
CA LEU A 55 -3.77 -0.82 -11.51
C LEU A 55 -4.00 -2.32 -11.83
N GLU A 56 -5.05 -2.64 -12.59
CA GLU A 56 -5.37 -4.00 -13.06
C GLU A 56 -4.25 -4.58 -13.92
N ARG A 57 -3.74 -3.80 -14.88
CA ARG A 57 -2.60 -4.23 -15.71
C ARG A 57 -1.31 -4.41 -14.91
N ALA A 58 -1.16 -3.64 -13.83
CA ALA A 58 -0.06 -3.78 -12.89
C ALA A 58 -0.29 -4.91 -11.87
N GLY A 59 -1.42 -5.60 -11.91
CA GLY A 59 -1.74 -6.70 -11.00
C GLY A 59 -2.00 -6.28 -9.57
N LEU A 60 -2.30 -5.00 -9.30
CA LEU A 60 -2.54 -4.44 -7.95
C LEU A 60 -4.01 -4.47 -7.51
N VAL A 61 -4.91 -4.60 -8.48
CA VAL A 61 -6.35 -4.72 -8.24
C VAL A 61 -6.93 -5.66 -9.28
N GLU A 62 -8.05 -6.26 -8.95
CA GLU A 62 -8.80 -7.09 -9.88
C GLU A 62 -10.30 -6.80 -9.77
N ARG A 63 -11.06 -7.22 -10.78
CA ARG A 63 -12.51 -7.13 -10.75
C ARG A 63 -13.07 -8.21 -9.81
N ALA A 64 -14.14 -7.84 -9.11
CA ALA A 64 -14.92 -8.72 -8.23
C ALA A 64 -16.37 -8.87 -8.74
N PRO A 65 -16.59 -9.41 -9.96
CA PRO A 65 -17.90 -9.45 -10.60
C PRO A 65 -18.96 -10.23 -9.79
N GLU A 66 -18.55 -11.19 -8.98
CA GLU A 66 -19.42 -11.96 -8.09
C GLU A 66 -20.12 -11.12 -7.01
N LEU A 67 -19.64 -9.89 -6.74
CA LEU A 67 -20.30 -8.94 -5.84
C LEU A 67 -21.34 -8.06 -6.55
N ALA A 68 -21.43 -8.12 -7.88
CA ALA A 68 -22.37 -7.33 -8.65
C ALA A 68 -23.78 -7.96 -8.62
N THR A 69 -24.77 -7.22 -8.12
CA THR A 69 -26.18 -7.66 -8.07
C THR A 69 -27.00 -7.28 -9.29
N ASP A 70 -26.57 -6.28 -10.06
CA ASP A 70 -27.32 -5.70 -11.19
C ASP A 70 -26.58 -5.76 -12.54
N GLY A 71 -25.37 -6.33 -12.57
CA GLY A 71 -24.53 -6.44 -13.78
C GLY A 71 -24.04 -5.12 -14.37
N ARG A 72 -24.48 -3.97 -13.85
CA ARG A 72 -24.12 -2.62 -14.32
C ARG A 72 -23.00 -2.03 -13.47
N THR A 73 -22.92 -2.44 -12.22
CA THR A 73 -21.97 -1.90 -11.26
C THR A 73 -20.69 -2.72 -11.22
N SER A 74 -19.57 -2.10 -11.58
CA SER A 74 -18.25 -2.75 -11.54
C SER A 74 -17.66 -2.66 -10.13
N TRP A 75 -17.43 -3.83 -9.54
CA TRP A 75 -16.75 -4.02 -8.26
C TRP A 75 -15.29 -4.39 -8.47
N TRP A 76 -14.44 -3.91 -7.58
CA TRP A 76 -13.00 -4.08 -7.61
C TRP A 76 -12.50 -4.45 -6.23
N ARG A 77 -11.43 -5.23 -6.16
CA ARG A 77 -10.72 -5.54 -4.93
C ARG A 77 -9.22 -5.38 -5.10
N TYR A 78 -8.53 -5.16 -4.00
CA TYR A 78 -7.07 -5.21 -3.95
C TYR A 78 -6.59 -6.66 -4.08
N THR A 79 -5.50 -6.87 -4.82
CA THR A 79 -4.76 -8.14 -4.86
C THR A 79 -3.61 -8.04 -3.86
N ASP A 80 -3.39 -9.08 -3.06
CA ASP A 80 -2.38 -9.04 -1.99
C ASP A 80 -0.94 -9.09 -2.54
N VAL A 81 -0.47 -7.95 -3.06
CA VAL A 81 0.84 -7.79 -3.69
C VAL A 81 1.73 -6.93 -2.81
N SER A 82 2.72 -7.57 -2.20
CA SER A 82 3.83 -6.87 -1.52
C SER A 82 4.87 -6.45 -2.56
N VAL A 83 5.15 -5.14 -2.65
CA VAL A 83 6.11 -4.57 -3.60
C VAL A 83 7.34 -4.08 -2.83
N ALA A 84 8.50 -4.66 -3.10
CA ALA A 84 9.78 -4.22 -2.55
C ALA A 84 10.83 -4.16 -3.65
N TRP A 85 11.49 -3.01 -3.78
CA TRP A 85 12.33 -2.66 -4.92
C TRP A 85 13.36 -1.60 -4.51
N SER A 86 14.37 -1.39 -5.36
CA SER A 86 15.32 -0.28 -5.31
C SER A 86 15.46 0.37 -6.68
N ALA A 87 15.85 1.64 -6.75
CA ALA A 87 16.10 2.29 -8.05
C ALA A 87 17.18 1.55 -8.87
N ASP A 88 18.15 0.92 -8.19
CA ASP A 88 19.24 0.18 -8.81
C ASP A 88 18.77 -1.13 -9.48
N ASP A 89 17.58 -1.64 -9.16
CA ASP A 89 16.97 -2.79 -9.86
C ASP A 89 16.71 -2.50 -11.35
N PHE A 90 16.70 -1.22 -11.72
CA PHE A 90 16.46 -0.67 -13.06
C PHE A 90 17.72 -0.06 -13.69
N ALA A 91 18.91 -0.31 -13.12
CA ALA A 91 20.17 0.31 -13.56
C ALA A 91 20.56 -0.02 -15.02
N ASP A 92 20.08 -1.14 -15.57
CA ASP A 92 20.35 -1.59 -16.93
C ASP A 92 19.73 -0.67 -18.02
N SER A 93 18.81 0.22 -17.64
CA SER A 93 18.11 1.14 -18.54
C SER A 93 18.14 2.57 -17.98
N PRO A 94 18.86 3.52 -18.60
CA PRO A 94 18.93 4.90 -18.11
C PRO A 94 17.55 5.56 -17.97
N ALA A 95 16.61 5.25 -18.86
CA ALA A 95 15.25 5.76 -18.82
C ALA A 95 14.45 5.17 -17.65
N ASP A 96 14.59 3.88 -17.37
CA ASP A 96 13.89 3.23 -16.26
C ASP A 96 14.49 3.63 -14.92
N LEU A 97 15.82 3.72 -14.82
CA LEU A 97 16.50 4.25 -13.64
C LEU A 97 16.04 5.67 -13.29
N HIS A 98 15.91 6.55 -14.29
CA HIS A 98 15.40 7.91 -14.07
C HIS A 98 13.97 7.89 -13.51
N ARG A 99 13.09 7.08 -14.09
CA ARG A 99 11.72 6.90 -13.62
C ARG A 99 11.66 6.31 -12.22
N ALA A 100 12.51 5.32 -11.92
CA ALA A 100 12.58 4.68 -10.61
C ALA A 100 13.02 5.65 -9.51
N ARG A 101 14.03 6.48 -9.77
CA ARG A 101 14.46 7.53 -8.83
C ARG A 101 13.38 8.57 -8.58
N ALA A 102 12.64 8.98 -9.61
CA ALA A 102 11.51 9.88 -9.43
C ALA A 102 10.40 9.26 -8.58
N ALA A 103 10.11 7.97 -8.79
CA ALA A 103 9.15 7.22 -7.99
C ALA A 103 9.58 7.08 -6.52
N GLU A 104 10.87 6.84 -6.27
CA GLU A 104 11.44 6.72 -4.92
C GLU A 104 11.26 8.03 -4.13
N LYS A 105 11.56 9.16 -4.78
CA LYS A 105 11.34 10.48 -4.20
C LYS A 105 9.86 10.72 -3.86
N LEU A 106 8.95 10.44 -4.79
CA LEU A 106 7.51 10.58 -4.56
C LEU A 106 7.01 9.67 -3.44
N ASN A 107 7.62 8.49 -3.29
CA ASN A 107 7.30 7.57 -2.20
C ASN A 107 7.69 8.15 -0.84
N LEU A 108 8.92 8.66 -0.72
CA LEU A 108 9.41 9.28 0.49
C LEU A 108 8.58 10.52 0.88
N GLU A 109 8.26 11.36 -0.09
CA GLU A 109 7.39 12.52 0.15
C GLU A 109 6.01 12.11 0.68
N HIS A 110 5.42 11.03 0.15
CA HIS A 110 4.15 10.50 0.66
C HIS A 110 4.26 9.97 2.08
N GLN A 111 5.30 9.20 2.35
CA GLN A 111 5.61 8.66 3.66
C GLN A 111 5.72 9.77 4.72
N VAL A 112 6.50 10.82 4.43
CA VAL A 112 6.65 11.98 5.31
C VAL A 112 5.31 12.70 5.52
N ARG A 113 4.52 12.91 4.47
CA ARG A 113 3.19 13.54 4.60
C ARG A 113 2.27 12.75 5.54
N LYS A 114 2.14 11.43 5.35
CA LYS A 114 1.32 10.56 6.21
C LYS A 114 1.77 10.63 7.67
N TYR A 115 3.09 10.64 7.92
CA TYR A 115 3.64 10.77 9.26
C TYR A 115 3.28 12.12 9.91
N VAL A 116 3.46 13.24 9.19
CA VAL A 116 3.12 14.57 9.70
C VAL A 116 1.61 14.69 9.97
N GLU A 117 0.77 14.19 9.07
CA GLU A 117 -0.69 14.15 9.26
C GLU A 117 -1.09 13.38 10.52
N TRP A 118 -0.45 12.25 10.78
CA TRP A 118 -0.64 11.48 12.02
C TRP A 118 -0.21 12.28 13.26
N LYS A 119 1.00 12.85 13.28
CA LYS A 119 1.49 13.63 14.43
C LYS A 119 0.58 14.82 14.77
N ASN A 120 -0.05 15.44 13.77
CA ASN A 120 -1.00 16.53 13.98
C ASN A 120 -2.33 16.09 14.61
N ARG A 121 -2.66 14.80 14.59
CA ARG A 121 -3.92 14.22 15.09
C ARG A 121 -3.73 13.26 16.25
N GLU A 122 -2.50 13.07 16.73
CA GLU A 122 -2.16 12.09 17.77
C GLU A 122 -2.97 12.30 19.07
N ALA A 123 -3.27 13.55 19.41
CA ALA A 123 -4.08 13.89 20.58
C ALA A 123 -5.55 13.42 20.48
N ASP A 124 -6.06 13.24 19.27
CA ASP A 124 -7.44 12.80 19.01
C ASP A 124 -7.60 11.27 19.16
N LEU A 125 -6.49 10.53 19.23
CA LEU A 125 -6.50 9.07 19.38
C LEU A 125 -6.75 8.65 20.82
N GLY A 126 -7.45 7.54 21.03
CA GLY A 126 -7.58 6.89 22.34
C GLY A 126 -6.23 6.48 22.93
N GLU A 127 -6.17 6.36 24.26
CA GLU A 127 -4.90 6.08 24.96
C GLU A 127 -4.24 4.76 24.53
N GLU A 128 -5.06 3.73 24.28
CA GLU A 128 -4.62 2.44 23.77
C GLU A 128 -3.80 2.58 22.46
N TRP A 129 -4.35 3.27 21.47
CA TRP A 129 -3.71 3.51 20.18
C TRP A 129 -2.45 4.37 20.29
N ARG A 130 -2.44 5.38 21.17
CA ARG A 130 -1.23 6.18 21.41
C ARG A 130 -0.10 5.37 22.03
N ARG A 131 -0.42 4.39 22.89
CA ARG A 131 0.59 3.49 23.48
C ARG A 131 1.05 2.40 22.52
N ALA A 132 0.19 1.95 21.63
CA ALA A 132 0.51 0.95 20.61
C ALA A 132 1.34 1.52 19.45
N ALA A 133 1.16 2.80 19.11
CA ALA A 133 1.97 3.48 18.09
C ALA A 133 3.45 3.50 18.50
N PHE A 134 4.35 3.28 17.53
CA PHE A 134 5.78 3.15 17.81
C PHE A 134 6.67 3.83 16.76
N SER A 135 7.84 4.24 17.23
CA SER A 135 8.98 4.72 16.45
C SER A 135 10.17 3.83 16.76
N SER A 136 10.90 3.40 15.74
CA SER A 136 12.08 2.54 15.94
C SER A 136 13.21 3.01 15.06
N ASP A 137 14.34 3.31 15.70
CA ASP A 137 15.61 3.60 15.04
C ASP A 137 16.60 2.49 15.41
N SER A 138 17.39 2.04 14.45
CA SER A 138 18.39 0.99 14.68
C SER A 138 19.66 1.32 13.93
N LEU A 139 20.81 1.14 14.60
CA LEU A 139 22.13 1.39 14.04
C LEU A 139 22.98 0.13 14.17
N ALA A 140 23.59 -0.30 13.07
CA ALA A 140 24.48 -1.44 13.03
C ALA A 140 25.63 -1.20 12.04
N ARG A 141 26.79 -1.80 12.31
CA ARG A 141 27.81 -2.01 11.28
C ARG A 141 27.49 -3.32 10.58
N CYS A 142 27.36 -3.30 9.26
CA CYS A 142 27.08 -4.49 8.47
C CYS A 142 27.74 -4.38 7.09
N SER A 143 27.92 -5.54 6.45
CA SER A 143 28.29 -5.71 5.05
C SER A 143 27.06 -5.71 4.14
N ALA A 144 27.26 -5.58 2.83
CA ALA A 144 26.16 -5.59 1.87
C ALA A 144 25.31 -6.89 1.88
N PRO A 145 25.89 -8.11 2.03
CA PRO A 145 25.09 -9.32 2.22
C PRO A 145 24.24 -9.30 3.50
N GLU A 146 24.78 -8.81 4.61
CA GLU A 146 24.04 -8.71 5.89
C GLU A 146 22.90 -7.69 5.82
N LEU A 147 23.09 -6.59 5.06
CA LEU A 147 22.02 -5.62 4.82
C LEU A 147 20.88 -6.21 3.98
N ARG A 148 21.19 -7.08 3.00
CA ARG A 148 20.17 -7.82 2.24
C ARG A 148 19.45 -8.85 3.11
N ASP A 149 20.19 -9.59 3.94
CA ASP A 149 19.58 -10.53 4.92
C ASP A 149 18.59 -9.81 5.85
N LEU A 150 18.90 -8.59 6.31
CA LEU A 150 17.96 -7.78 7.08
C LEU A 150 16.67 -7.48 6.30
N LEU A 151 16.76 -7.08 5.03
CA LEU A 151 15.59 -6.84 4.18
C LEU A 151 14.72 -8.08 4.04
N ASP A 152 15.34 -9.25 3.79
CA ASP A 152 14.62 -10.51 3.61
C ASP A 152 13.90 -10.94 4.89
N ARG A 153 14.56 -10.80 6.05
CA ARG A 153 13.93 -11.07 7.36
C ARG A 153 12.78 -10.14 7.66
N LEU A 154 12.94 -8.85 7.38
CA LEU A 154 11.87 -7.87 7.55
C LEU A 154 10.68 -8.23 6.66
N ARG A 155 10.89 -8.47 5.37
CA ARG A 155 9.84 -8.90 4.42
C ARG A 155 9.09 -10.12 4.92
N ALA A 156 9.81 -11.18 5.32
CA ALA A 156 9.20 -12.41 5.81
C ALA A 156 8.37 -12.18 7.09
N THR A 157 8.89 -11.39 8.03
CA THR A 157 8.20 -11.05 9.28
C THR A 157 6.90 -10.30 9.01
N PHE A 158 6.94 -9.29 8.14
CA PHE A 158 5.76 -8.49 7.82
C PHE A 158 4.72 -9.26 7.03
N GLN A 159 5.14 -10.13 6.10
CA GLN A 159 4.23 -10.99 5.35
C GLN A 159 3.46 -11.92 6.29
N ALA A 160 4.17 -12.63 7.17
CA ALA A 160 3.55 -13.54 8.14
C ALA A 160 2.56 -12.80 9.06
N TRP A 161 2.95 -11.62 9.60
CA TRP A 161 2.06 -10.81 10.43
C TRP A 161 0.79 -10.37 9.68
N ARG A 162 0.90 -9.94 8.42
CA ARG A 162 -0.26 -9.55 7.60
C ARG A 162 -1.22 -10.71 7.36
N GLU A 163 -0.70 -11.87 6.99
CA GLU A 163 -1.49 -13.09 6.76
C GLU A 163 -2.27 -13.49 8.04
N GLU A 164 -1.63 -13.41 9.20
CA GLU A 164 -2.28 -13.67 10.49
C GLU A 164 -3.41 -12.67 10.80
N VAL A 165 -3.21 -11.37 10.54
CA VAL A 165 -4.23 -10.34 10.77
C VAL A 165 -5.43 -10.54 9.83
N VAL A 166 -5.18 -10.80 8.54
CA VAL A 166 -6.23 -11.08 7.55
C VAL A 166 -7.02 -12.32 7.95
N ALA A 167 -6.35 -13.40 8.33
CA ALA A 167 -7.02 -14.63 8.76
C ALA A 167 -7.95 -14.42 9.98
N ARG A 168 -7.59 -13.53 10.92
CA ARG A 168 -8.46 -13.17 12.06
C ARG A 168 -9.67 -12.36 11.63
N VAL A 169 -9.49 -11.43 10.69
CA VAL A 169 -10.61 -10.65 10.12
C VAL A 169 -11.59 -11.59 9.42
N ASP A 170 -11.08 -12.49 8.59
CA ASP A 170 -11.90 -13.46 7.85
C ASP A 170 -12.59 -14.47 8.77
N SER A 171 -12.04 -14.76 9.95
CA SER A 171 -12.70 -15.61 10.95
C SER A 171 -13.79 -14.90 11.75
N GLY A 172 -14.03 -13.60 11.52
CA GLY A 172 -15.09 -12.83 12.18
C GLY A 172 -14.75 -12.42 13.61
N ASP A 173 -13.47 -12.25 13.94
CA ASP A 173 -13.03 -11.74 15.23
C ASP A 173 -13.47 -10.27 15.42
N ASP A 174 -14.08 -9.95 16.57
CA ASP A 174 -14.75 -8.67 16.85
C ASP A 174 -13.80 -7.61 17.46
N GLU A 175 -12.49 -7.87 17.43
CA GLU A 175 -11.48 -6.90 17.86
C GLU A 175 -11.58 -5.59 17.04
N PRO A 176 -11.63 -4.40 17.69
CA PRO A 176 -11.70 -3.13 16.98
C PRO A 176 -10.40 -2.90 16.18
N ARG A 177 -10.54 -2.56 14.90
CA ARG A 177 -9.41 -2.36 13.97
C ARG A 177 -9.45 -0.98 13.33
N GLU A 178 -8.29 -0.35 13.27
CA GLU A 178 -8.06 0.90 12.55
C GLU A 178 -7.17 0.63 11.32
N PRO A 179 -7.34 1.34 10.20
CA PRO A 179 -6.40 1.27 9.10
C PRO A 179 -5.00 1.74 9.55
N VAL A 180 -3.96 0.95 9.28
CA VAL A 180 -2.57 1.26 9.70
C VAL A 180 -1.65 1.34 8.48
N PHE A 181 -0.84 2.40 8.42
CA PHE A 181 0.23 2.55 7.45
C PHE A 181 1.57 2.58 8.20
N TRP A 182 2.54 1.80 7.74
CA TRP A 182 3.84 1.74 8.39
C TRP A 182 4.97 1.74 7.37
N PHE A 183 6.05 2.46 7.69
CA PHE A 183 7.30 2.49 6.93
C PHE A 183 8.44 2.78 7.93
N THR A 184 8.82 1.79 8.75
CA THR A 184 9.67 2.00 9.95
C THR A 184 9.35 3.26 10.76
N HIS A 185 8.06 3.54 10.87
CA HIS A 185 7.30 4.17 11.95
C HIS A 185 5.91 3.55 11.76
N GLY A 186 5.28 3.06 12.83
CA GLY A 186 3.98 2.41 12.75
C GLY A 186 2.89 3.31 13.33
N PHE A 187 1.88 3.67 12.53
CA PHE A 187 0.78 4.52 13.00
C PHE A 187 -0.54 4.31 12.21
N PRO A 188 -1.71 4.55 12.81
CA PRO A 188 -2.99 4.49 12.11
C PRO A 188 -3.12 5.61 11.05
N THR A 189 -3.65 5.30 9.86
CA THR A 189 -3.87 6.23 8.73
C THR A 189 -5.36 6.30 8.34
N ARG A 190 -5.76 7.32 7.57
CA ARG A 190 -7.00 7.33 6.77
C ARG A 190 -6.65 7.52 5.28
N PRO A 191 -7.53 7.20 4.31
CA PRO A 191 -7.33 7.52 2.89
C PRO A 191 -7.16 9.03 2.61
#